data_AF-A0A7W6PSX7-F1
#
_entry.id   AF-A0A7W6PSX7-F1
#
_cell.length_a   1.000
_cell.length_b   1.000
_cell.length_c   1.000
_cell.angle_alpha   90.00
_cell.angle_beta   90.00
_cell.angle_gamma   90.00
#
_symmetry.space_group_name_H-M   'P 1'
#
loop_
_entity.id
_entity.type
_entity.pdbx_description
1 polymer ?
#
loop_
_entity_poly.entity_id
_entity_poly.type
_entity_poly.pdbx_seq_one_letter_code
_entity_poly.pdbx_strand_id
1 'polypeptide(L)'
;MLNPLDWLNASEGIYKRAGGVGLTLAVISGTLFFGFETEFLDKQPLDGLPYFFTKLVFWGSIGILLVGLVTSLLQIMRHGGKSIQTLLADRAARRTEIRLLRENTNLIDAETCLRLWTFMESPSGRFLSDGYNRATIQLLRAKFIEKESGDTTVYTYPGEHLKVTDAAMDATVRRAVELRVEASFPNATISEERRIYYIRSLPLRYVGHAN
;
A
#
# COMPACT_ATOMS: atom_id res chain seq x y z
N MET A 1 -0.14 1.12 34.44
CA MET A 1 -1.38 0.95 33.64
C MET A 1 -1.18 -0.30 32.79
N LEU A 2 -1.99 -1.35 33.01
CA LEU A 2 -1.93 -2.55 32.15
C LEU A 2 -2.38 -2.16 30.75
N ASN A 3 -1.56 -2.49 29.74
CA ASN A 3 -1.94 -2.26 28.36
C ASN A 3 -3.14 -3.17 28.04
N PRO A 4 -4.29 -2.64 27.60
CA PRO A 4 -5.45 -3.45 27.22
C PRO A 4 -5.19 -4.37 26.01
N LEU A 5 -3.97 -4.45 25.50
CA LEU A 5 -3.54 -5.44 24.50
C LEU A 5 -2.96 -6.71 25.12
N ASP A 6 -2.41 -6.65 26.34
CA ASP A 6 -1.70 -7.78 26.93
C ASP A 6 -2.67 -8.88 27.37
N TRP A 7 -3.86 -8.51 27.85
CA TRP A 7 -4.91 -9.48 28.20
C TRP A 7 -5.47 -10.20 26.97
N LEU A 8 -5.54 -9.51 25.81
CA LEU A 8 -6.05 -10.09 24.57
C LEU A 8 -5.08 -11.14 24.02
N ASN A 9 -3.78 -10.84 24.03
CA ASN A 9 -2.73 -11.77 23.61
C ASN A 9 -2.63 -12.97 24.57
N ALA A 10 -2.77 -12.74 25.87
CA ALA A 10 -2.84 -13.82 26.86
C ALA A 10 -4.06 -14.73 26.62
N SER A 11 -5.23 -14.14 26.30
CA SER A 11 -6.44 -14.89 25.98
C SER A 11 -6.31 -15.73 24.70
N GLU A 12 -5.56 -15.26 23.70
CA GLU A 12 -5.26 -16.00 22.47
C GLU A 12 -4.38 -17.23 22.75
N GLY A 13 -3.34 -17.07 23.58
CA GLY A 13 -2.46 -18.18 23.95
C GLY A 13 -3.21 -19.28 24.70
N ILE A 14 -4.16 -18.89 25.56
CA ILE A 14 -5.05 -19.80 26.27
C ILE A 14 -6.03 -20.44 25.29
N TYR A 15 -6.65 -19.67 24.39
CA TYR A 15 -7.62 -20.20 23.42
C TYR A 15 -7.01 -21.14 22.39
N LYS A 16 -5.80 -20.88 21.88
CA LYS A 16 -5.13 -21.80 20.95
C LYS A 16 -4.79 -23.15 21.60
N ARG A 17 -4.49 -23.15 22.90
CA ARG A 17 -4.22 -24.37 23.67
C ARG A 17 -5.52 -25.07 24.12
N ALA A 18 -6.54 -24.30 24.47
CA ALA A 18 -7.80 -24.81 25.01
C ALA A 18 -8.88 -25.06 23.94
N GLY A 19 -8.78 -24.47 22.76
CA GLY A 19 -9.79 -24.52 21.71
C GLY A 19 -9.98 -25.91 21.13
N GLY A 20 -8.88 -26.67 20.98
CA GLY A 20 -8.94 -28.08 20.59
C GLY A 20 -9.69 -28.92 21.62
N VAL A 21 -9.40 -28.71 22.92
CA VAL A 21 -10.04 -29.40 24.05
C VAL A 21 -11.51 -28.98 24.20
N GLY A 22 -11.82 -27.70 24.04
CA GLY A 22 -13.18 -27.17 24.08
C GLY A 22 -14.05 -27.72 22.96
N LEU A 23 -13.51 -27.84 21.74
CA LEU A 23 -14.19 -28.46 20.61
C LEU A 23 -14.46 -29.96 20.87
N THR A 24 -13.47 -30.69 21.38
CA THR A 24 -13.66 -32.12 21.68
C THR A 24 -14.70 -32.33 22.78
N LEU A 25 -14.66 -31.53 23.84
CA LEU A 25 -15.66 -31.56 24.91
C LEU A 25 -17.05 -31.16 24.40
N ALA A 26 -17.16 -30.17 23.52
CA ALA A 26 -18.44 -29.77 22.92
C ALA A 26 -19.05 -30.89 22.07
N VAL A 27 -18.22 -31.59 21.28
CA VAL A 27 -18.66 -32.72 20.46
C VAL A 27 -19.09 -33.89 21.35
N ILE A 28 -18.24 -34.30 22.30
CA ILE A 28 -18.54 -35.42 23.21
C ILE A 28 -19.79 -35.13 24.06
N SER A 29 -19.88 -33.95 24.66
CA SER A 29 -21.05 -33.57 25.47
C SER A 29 -22.31 -33.39 24.63
N GLY A 30 -22.19 -32.87 23.40
CA GLY A 30 -23.30 -32.77 22.46
C GLY A 30 -23.83 -34.15 22.03
N THR A 31 -22.95 -35.10 21.73
CA THR A 31 -23.34 -36.46 21.37
C THR A 31 -24.06 -37.17 22.53
N LEU A 32 -23.56 -37.01 23.76
CA LEU A 32 -24.21 -37.57 24.95
C LEU A 32 -25.56 -36.88 25.24
N PHE A 33 -25.63 -35.55 25.11
CA PHE A 33 -26.87 -34.79 25.30
C PHE A 33 -27.95 -35.24 24.31
N PHE A 34 -27.61 -35.36 23.03
CA PHE A 34 -28.53 -35.88 22.02
C PHE A 34 -28.95 -37.32 22.30
N GLY A 35 -28.03 -38.19 22.74
CA GLY A 35 -28.35 -39.57 23.09
C GLY A 35 -29.35 -39.69 24.26
N PHE A 36 -29.28 -38.80 25.24
CA PHE A 36 -30.30 -38.71 26.29
C PHE A 36 -31.62 -38.11 25.78
N GLU A 37 -31.57 -37.09 24.91
CA GLU A 37 -32.77 -36.42 24.41
C GLU A 37 -33.60 -37.31 23.47
N THR A 38 -32.94 -38.15 22.66
CA THR A 38 -33.60 -39.12 21.77
C THR A 38 -34.04 -40.42 22.47
N GLU A 39 -33.91 -40.49 23.79
CA GLU A 39 -34.20 -41.68 24.61
C GLU A 39 -33.38 -42.92 24.24
N PHE A 40 -32.31 -42.75 23.46
CA PHE A 40 -31.37 -43.82 23.13
C PHE A 40 -30.55 -44.24 24.36
N LEU A 41 -30.30 -43.30 25.27
CA LEU A 41 -29.68 -43.53 26.58
C LEU A 41 -30.72 -43.34 27.68
N ASP A 42 -30.78 -44.32 28.58
CA ASP A 42 -31.74 -44.31 29.68
C ASP A 42 -31.38 -43.24 30.71
N LYS A 43 -32.37 -42.43 31.10
CA LYS A 43 -32.17 -41.27 32.00
C LYS A 43 -32.14 -41.68 33.48
N GLN A 44 -32.52 -42.92 33.78
CA GLN A 44 -32.77 -43.42 35.13
C GLN A 44 -31.58 -43.92 35.97
N PRO A 45 -30.36 -44.22 35.47
CA PRO A 45 -29.42 -44.98 36.29
C PRO A 45 -28.84 -44.22 37.51
N LEU A 46 -29.01 -42.90 37.61
CA LEU A 46 -28.36 -42.04 38.62
C LEU A 46 -29.17 -40.75 38.93
N ASP A 47 -30.49 -40.81 39.14
CA ASP A 47 -31.35 -39.65 39.51
C ASP A 47 -31.23 -38.41 38.59
N GLY A 48 -30.92 -38.60 37.29
CA GLY A 48 -30.78 -37.50 36.33
C GLY A 48 -29.52 -36.63 36.50
N LEU A 49 -28.65 -36.95 37.46
CA LEU A 49 -27.38 -36.27 37.71
C LEU A 49 -26.44 -36.27 36.49
N PRO A 50 -26.29 -37.38 35.74
CA PRO A 50 -25.49 -37.40 34.51
C PRO A 50 -26.04 -36.48 33.41
N TYR A 51 -27.36 -36.39 33.29
CA TYR A 51 -28.02 -35.50 32.31
C TYR A 51 -27.74 -34.02 32.65
N PHE A 52 -27.85 -33.65 33.93
CA PHE A 52 -27.54 -32.29 34.39
C PHE A 52 -26.08 -31.91 34.10
N PHE A 53 -25.12 -32.78 34.44
CA PHE A 53 -23.69 -32.55 34.16
C PHE A 53 -23.42 -32.42 32.67
N THR A 54 -23.99 -33.30 31.83
CA THR A 54 -23.80 -33.26 30.38
C THR A 54 -24.35 -31.95 29.79
N LYS A 55 -25.52 -31.51 30.25
CA LYS A 55 -26.13 -30.24 29.84
C LYS A 55 -25.28 -29.03 30.27
N LEU A 56 -24.77 -29.01 31.50
CA LEU A 56 -23.93 -27.93 32.00
C LEU A 56 -22.61 -27.84 31.23
N VAL A 57 -21.95 -28.99 30.99
CA VAL A 57 -20.71 -29.06 30.21
C VAL A 57 -20.95 -28.63 28.76
N PHE A 58 -22.07 -29.04 28.16
CA PHE A 58 -22.44 -28.64 26.81
C PHE A 58 -22.61 -27.11 26.68
N TRP A 59 -23.43 -26.49 27.52
CA TRP A 59 -23.62 -25.04 27.51
C TRP A 59 -22.34 -24.27 27.85
N GLY A 60 -21.53 -24.77 28.80
CA GLY A 60 -20.23 -24.20 29.13
C GLY A 60 -19.27 -24.23 27.94
N SER A 61 -19.23 -25.34 27.20
CA SER A 61 -18.39 -25.48 26.01
C SER A 61 -18.81 -24.53 24.88
N ILE A 62 -20.11 -24.35 24.65
CA ILE A 62 -20.65 -23.37 23.70
C ILE A 62 -20.23 -21.95 24.08
N GLY A 63 -20.33 -21.60 25.37
CA GLY A 63 -19.90 -20.30 25.88
C GLY A 63 -18.43 -20.00 25.58
N ILE A 64 -17.54 -20.98 25.83
CA ILE A 64 -16.10 -20.85 25.54
C ILE A 64 -15.85 -20.70 24.03
N LEU A 65 -16.55 -21.47 23.20
CA LEU A 65 -16.42 -21.37 21.74
C LEU A 65 -16.88 -20.01 21.21
N LEU A 66 -17.98 -19.46 21.73
CA LEU A 66 -18.48 -18.13 21.35
C LEU A 66 -17.49 -17.02 21.73
N VAL A 67 -16.92 -17.06 22.94
CA VAL A 67 -15.89 -16.10 23.35
C VAL A 67 -14.68 -16.17 22.42
N GLY A 68 -14.24 -17.39 22.10
CA GLY A 68 -13.18 -17.63 21.12
C GLY A 68 -13.46 -17.02 19.75
N LEU A 69 -14.66 -17.25 19.22
CA LEU A 69 -15.09 -16.74 17.92
C LEU A 69 -15.11 -15.21 17.90
N VAL A 70 -15.62 -14.56 18.96
CA VAL A 70 -15.63 -13.10 19.09
C VAL A 70 -14.21 -12.54 19.15
N THR A 71 -13.31 -13.15 19.92
CA THR A 71 -11.91 -12.70 19.99
C THR A 71 -11.18 -12.84 18.65
N SER A 72 -11.44 -13.93 17.91
CA SER A 72 -10.89 -14.13 16.57
C SER A 72 -11.38 -13.09 15.56
N LEU A 73 -12.70 -12.80 15.55
CA LEU A 73 -13.29 -11.75 14.71
C LEU A 73 -12.70 -10.37 14.99
N LEU A 74 -12.53 -10.01 16.26
CA LEU A 74 -11.89 -8.76 16.67
C LEU A 74 -10.44 -8.66 16.17
N GLN A 75 -9.67 -9.75 16.17
CA GLN A 75 -8.31 -9.76 15.64
C GLN A 75 -8.27 -9.59 14.13
N ILE A 76 -9.14 -10.30 13.39
CA ILE A 76 -9.24 -10.17 11.94
C ILE A 76 -9.59 -8.73 11.55
N MET A 77 -10.54 -8.10 12.25
CA MET A 77 -10.87 -6.69 12.04
C MET A 77 -9.68 -5.77 12.31
N ARG A 78 -8.87 -6.03 13.33
CA ARG A 78 -7.69 -5.19 13.64
C ARG A 78 -6.55 -5.38 12.65
N HIS A 79 -6.26 -6.61 12.22
CA HIS A 79 -5.25 -6.88 11.19
C HIS A 79 -5.68 -6.32 9.83
N GLY A 80 -6.97 -6.44 9.48
CA GLY A 80 -7.54 -5.79 8.31
C GLY A 80 -7.47 -4.27 8.39
N GLY A 81 -7.77 -3.69 9.56
CA GLY A 81 -7.73 -2.25 9.81
C GLY A 81 -6.34 -1.63 9.62
N LYS A 82 -5.27 -2.29 10.08
CA LYS A 82 -3.89 -1.81 9.90
C LYS A 82 -3.48 -1.73 8.43
N SER A 83 -3.85 -2.74 7.63
CA SER A 83 -3.57 -2.76 6.18
C SER A 83 -4.32 -1.65 5.44
N ILE A 84 -5.58 -1.40 5.81
CA ILE A 84 -6.36 -0.32 5.22
C ILE A 84 -5.78 1.06 5.59
N GLN A 85 -5.32 1.22 6.84
CA GLN A 85 -4.71 2.48 7.28
C GLN A 85 -3.41 2.80 6.54
N THR A 86 -2.53 1.83 6.31
CA THR A 86 -1.30 2.06 5.53
C THR A 86 -1.63 2.40 4.08
N LEU A 87 -2.58 1.70 3.46
CA LEU A 87 -3.02 2.01 2.09
C LEU A 87 -3.64 3.40 1.97
N LEU A 88 -4.42 3.83 2.96
CA LEU A 88 -5.00 5.18 2.99
C LEU A 88 -3.93 6.25 3.23
N ALA A 89 -2.96 5.97 4.11
CA ALA A 89 -1.83 6.86 4.35
C ALA A 89 -0.98 7.04 3.09
N ASP A 90 -0.69 5.97 2.36
CA ASP A 90 0.08 6.02 1.11
C ASP A 90 -0.66 6.81 0.02
N ARG A 91 -1.98 6.61 -0.10
CA ARG A 91 -2.81 7.41 -1.03
C ARG A 91 -2.85 8.88 -0.64
N ALA A 92 -2.94 9.20 0.65
CA ALA A 92 -2.91 10.57 1.13
C ALA A 92 -1.55 11.22 0.88
N ALA A 93 -0.46 10.52 1.17
CA ALA A 93 0.91 10.98 0.90
C ALA A 93 1.11 11.28 -0.58
N ARG A 94 0.69 10.37 -1.46
CA ARG A 94 0.79 10.56 -2.92
C ARG A 94 -0.01 11.77 -3.41
N ARG A 95 -1.22 12.01 -2.87
CA ARG A 95 -2.02 13.21 -3.20
C ARG A 95 -1.33 14.50 -2.75
N THR A 96 -0.74 14.51 -1.55
CA THR A 96 0.02 15.65 -1.06
C THR A 96 1.24 15.91 -1.94
N GLU A 97 1.96 14.87 -2.34
CA GLU A 97 3.10 14.98 -3.25
C GLU A 97 2.70 15.57 -4.61
N ILE A 98 1.66 15.05 -5.25
CA ILE A 98 1.13 15.59 -6.52
C ILE A 98 0.76 17.07 -6.38
N ARG A 99 0.14 17.45 -5.27
CA ARG A 99 -0.22 18.85 -4.99
C ARG A 99 1.03 19.72 -4.87
N LEU A 100 2.02 19.28 -4.11
CA LEU A 100 3.29 20.00 -3.94
C LEU A 100 4.03 20.15 -5.27
N LEU A 101 4.07 19.10 -6.10
CA LEU A 101 4.69 19.15 -7.42
C LEU A 101 4.00 20.16 -8.32
N ARG A 102 2.66 20.20 -8.34
CA ARG A 102 1.91 21.21 -9.08
C ARG A 102 2.23 22.64 -8.61
N GLU A 103 2.38 22.86 -7.31
CA GLU A 103 2.77 24.16 -6.76
C GLU A 103 4.24 24.49 -7.12
N ASN A 104 5.13 23.51 -7.08
CA ASN A 104 6.53 23.62 -7.45
C ASN A 104 6.76 23.90 -8.94
N THR A 105 5.79 23.59 -9.81
CA THR A 105 5.84 23.97 -11.23
C THR A 105 6.02 25.48 -11.37
N ASN A 106 5.57 26.27 -10.40
CA ASN A 106 5.75 27.71 -10.40
C ASN A 106 7.15 28.19 -9.98
N LEU A 107 7.91 27.34 -9.29
CA LEU A 107 9.24 27.64 -8.77
C LEU A 107 10.36 27.38 -9.77
N ILE A 108 10.08 26.61 -10.82
CA ILE A 108 11.05 26.30 -11.87
C ILE A 108 10.98 27.32 -13.00
N ASP A 109 12.14 27.66 -13.56
CA ASP A 109 12.23 28.60 -14.69
C ASP A 109 11.49 28.03 -15.92
N ALA A 110 11.01 28.91 -16.81
CA ALA A 110 10.27 28.49 -18.00
C ALA A 110 11.07 27.49 -18.87
N GLU A 111 12.36 27.75 -19.08
CA GLU A 111 13.24 26.84 -19.83
C GLU A 111 13.39 25.47 -19.13
N THR A 112 13.51 25.46 -17.81
CA THR A 112 13.54 24.22 -17.00
C THR A 112 12.22 23.46 -17.11
N CYS A 113 11.10 24.17 -17.13
CA CYS A 113 9.77 23.60 -17.33
C CYS A 113 9.61 22.96 -18.71
N LEU A 114 10.17 23.58 -19.76
CA LEU A 114 10.23 23.00 -21.10
C LEU A 114 11.03 21.68 -21.10
N ARG A 115 12.19 21.66 -20.44
CA ARG A 115 13.00 20.43 -20.30
C ARG A 115 12.25 19.33 -19.55
N LEU A 116 11.61 19.66 -18.43
CA LEU A 116 10.77 18.71 -17.69
C LEU A 116 9.69 18.12 -18.58
N TRP A 117 8.96 18.96 -19.32
CA TRP A 117 7.94 18.51 -20.26
C TRP A 117 8.50 17.52 -21.27
N THR A 118 9.67 17.80 -21.85
CA THR A 118 10.32 16.87 -22.78
C THR A 118 10.67 15.55 -22.11
N PHE A 119 11.13 15.53 -20.86
CA PHE A 119 11.42 14.28 -20.14
C PHE A 119 10.16 13.46 -19.85
N MET A 120 9.02 14.12 -19.62
CA MET A 120 7.72 13.47 -19.39
C MET A 120 7.12 12.84 -20.65
N GLU A 121 7.65 13.16 -21.84
CA GLU A 121 7.27 12.48 -23.09
C GLU A 121 7.92 11.11 -23.22
N SER A 122 9.07 10.90 -22.58
CA SER A 122 9.70 9.58 -22.51
C SER A 122 8.78 8.59 -21.79
N PRO A 123 8.43 7.44 -22.39
CA PRO A 123 7.58 6.43 -21.73
C PRO A 123 8.16 5.95 -20.39
N SER A 124 9.48 5.90 -20.27
CA SER A 124 10.19 5.51 -19.04
C SER A 124 10.46 6.68 -18.10
N GLY A 125 10.34 7.93 -18.58
CA GLY A 125 10.76 9.13 -17.86
C GLY A 125 12.27 9.17 -17.55
N ARG A 126 13.08 8.26 -18.12
CA ARG A 126 14.51 8.13 -17.85
C ARG A 126 15.35 8.94 -18.82
N PHE A 127 16.42 9.54 -18.32
CA PHE A 127 17.38 10.30 -19.12
C PHE A 127 18.75 10.37 -18.44
N LEU A 128 19.79 10.70 -19.23
CA LEU A 128 21.12 10.98 -18.73
C LEU A 128 21.32 12.49 -18.62
N SER A 129 21.91 12.93 -17.51
CA SER A 129 22.41 14.30 -17.34
C SER A 129 23.85 14.27 -16.90
N ASP A 130 24.60 15.28 -17.30
CA ASP A 130 25.90 15.64 -16.73
C ASP A 130 25.85 16.05 -15.24
N GLY A 131 24.66 16.07 -14.61
CA GLY A 131 24.45 16.36 -13.17
C GLY A 131 24.61 17.83 -12.78
N TYR A 132 25.40 18.61 -13.52
CA TYR A 132 25.77 19.99 -13.18
C TYR A 132 24.92 21.07 -13.86
N ASN A 133 23.94 20.70 -14.68
CA ASN A 133 23.08 21.70 -15.33
C ASN A 133 22.10 22.34 -14.32
N ARG A 134 21.95 23.68 -14.37
CA ARG A 134 20.99 24.46 -13.59
C ARG A 134 19.58 23.87 -13.64
N ALA A 135 19.13 23.44 -14.82
CA ALA A 135 17.81 22.83 -14.97
C ALA A 135 17.67 21.52 -14.17
N THR A 136 18.66 20.63 -14.26
CA THR A 136 18.70 19.37 -13.51
C THR A 136 18.68 19.61 -12.01
N ILE A 137 19.48 20.57 -11.52
CA ILE A 137 19.52 20.94 -10.09
C ILE A 137 18.16 21.48 -9.63
N GLN A 138 17.51 22.34 -10.43
CA GLN A 138 16.19 22.87 -10.10
C GLN A 138 15.14 21.76 -10.03
N LEU A 139 15.14 20.82 -10.99
CA LEU A 139 14.21 19.71 -11.02
C LEU A 139 14.40 18.75 -9.85
N LEU A 140 15.66 18.45 -9.47
CA LEU A 140 15.98 17.65 -8.28
C LEU A 140 15.49 18.34 -7.00
N ARG A 141 15.77 19.65 -6.84
CA ARG A 141 15.31 20.43 -5.67
C ARG A 141 13.80 20.51 -5.57
N ALA A 142 13.12 20.64 -6.72
CA ALA A 142 11.66 20.68 -6.82
C ALA A 142 11.01 19.29 -6.77
N LYS A 143 11.80 18.21 -6.68
CA LYS A 143 11.39 16.80 -6.61
C LYS A 143 10.65 16.26 -7.85
N PHE A 144 10.84 16.90 -9.01
CA PHE A 144 10.28 16.40 -10.27
C PHE A 144 11.05 15.19 -10.82
N ILE A 145 12.33 15.10 -10.48
CA ILE A 145 13.21 14.02 -10.92
C ILE A 145 13.96 13.47 -9.72
N GLU A 146 14.36 12.21 -9.81
CA GLU A 146 15.13 11.49 -8.80
C GLU A 146 16.31 10.76 -9.44
N LYS A 147 17.32 10.46 -8.62
CA LYS A 147 18.45 9.64 -9.02
C LYS A 147 18.01 8.19 -9.03
N GLU A 148 18.25 7.49 -10.13
CA GLU A 148 17.94 6.06 -10.22
C GLU A 148 18.98 5.27 -9.42
N SER A 149 18.60 4.80 -8.24
CA SER A 149 19.44 3.94 -7.39
C SER A 149 19.29 2.48 -7.82
N GLY A 150 19.91 2.12 -8.93
CA GLY A 150 19.94 0.75 -9.44
C GLY A 150 21.35 0.35 -9.87
N ASP A 151 21.72 -0.89 -9.58
CA ASP A 151 23.00 -1.53 -9.87
C ASP A 151 23.41 -1.29 -11.32
N THR A 152 24.21 -0.25 -11.55
CA THR A 152 24.50 0.32 -12.88
C THR A 152 25.63 -0.46 -13.51
N THR A 153 25.48 -1.79 -13.62
CA THR A 153 26.57 -2.68 -14.03
C THR A 153 26.79 -2.78 -15.53
N VAL A 154 26.09 -2.04 -16.40
CA VAL A 154 26.18 -2.32 -17.85
C VAL A 154 26.41 -1.14 -18.80
N TYR A 155 26.34 0.14 -18.40
CA TYR A 155 26.55 1.22 -19.39
C TYR A 155 27.58 2.26 -18.97
N THR A 156 28.77 2.09 -19.54
CA THR A 156 29.95 2.98 -19.53
C THR A 156 29.66 4.32 -20.20
N TYR A 157 28.80 5.14 -19.60
CA TYR A 157 28.63 6.54 -20.01
C TYR A 157 28.87 7.47 -18.81
N PRO A 158 29.73 8.49 -18.93
CA PRO A 158 29.89 9.46 -17.86
C PRO A 158 28.62 10.33 -17.75
N GLY A 159 27.83 10.12 -16.69
CA GLY A 159 26.61 10.88 -16.40
C GLY A 159 25.82 10.30 -15.23
N GLU A 160 24.92 11.11 -14.66
CA GLU A 160 23.95 10.65 -13.66
C GLU A 160 22.69 10.13 -14.37
N HIS A 161 22.27 8.91 -14.01
CA HIS A 161 21.01 8.34 -14.44
C HIS A 161 19.87 8.93 -13.61
N LEU A 162 18.97 9.64 -14.28
CA LEU A 162 17.86 10.35 -13.66
C LEU A 162 16.54 9.85 -14.24
N LYS A 163 15.51 9.85 -13.39
CA LYS A 163 14.15 9.49 -13.77
C LYS A 163 13.18 10.56 -13.28
N VAL A 164 12.18 10.89 -14.10
CA VAL A 164 11.01 11.65 -13.65
C VAL A 164 10.24 10.82 -12.63
N THR A 165 9.90 11.42 -11.48
CA THR A 165 9.20 10.70 -10.41
C THR A 165 7.80 10.26 -10.87
N ASP A 166 7.31 9.14 -10.34
CA ASP A 166 5.98 8.63 -10.73
C ASP A 166 4.85 9.60 -10.34
N ALA A 167 5.05 10.43 -9.30
CA ALA A 167 4.14 11.50 -8.93
C ALA A 167 4.19 12.68 -9.91
N ALA A 168 5.36 13.00 -10.48
CA ALA A 168 5.48 14.03 -11.51
C ALA A 168 4.85 13.58 -12.83
N MET A 169 4.89 12.28 -13.15
CA MET A 169 4.21 11.70 -14.32
C MET A 169 2.68 11.67 -14.22
N ASP A 170 2.09 12.05 -13.07
CA ASP A 170 0.63 12.16 -12.92
C ASP A 170 0.04 13.16 -13.93
N ALA A 171 -1.13 12.82 -14.48
CA ALA A 171 -1.80 13.63 -15.50
C ALA A 171 -2.05 15.08 -15.04
N THR A 172 -2.28 15.29 -13.74
CA THR A 172 -2.52 16.62 -13.17
C THR A 172 -1.27 17.49 -13.22
N VAL A 173 -0.11 16.91 -12.86
CA VAL A 173 1.17 17.62 -12.89
C VAL A 173 1.61 17.85 -14.34
N ARG A 174 1.48 16.82 -15.19
CA ARG A 174 1.76 16.91 -16.63
C ARG A 174 1.01 18.05 -17.29
N ARG A 175 -0.30 18.15 -17.02
CA ARG A 175 -1.13 19.24 -17.54
C ARG A 175 -0.71 20.61 -17.02
N ALA A 176 -0.31 20.72 -15.76
CA ALA A 176 0.17 21.98 -15.19
C ALA A 176 1.49 22.43 -15.84
N VAL A 177 2.41 21.49 -16.09
CA VAL A 177 3.67 21.73 -16.81
C VAL A 177 3.38 22.14 -18.26
N GLU A 178 2.50 21.43 -18.96
CA GLU A 178 2.09 21.72 -20.33
C GLU A 178 1.51 23.12 -20.48
N LEU A 179 0.55 23.51 -19.63
CA LEU A 179 -0.03 24.86 -19.65
C LEU A 179 1.02 25.95 -19.42
N ARG A 180 2.00 25.72 -18.55
CA ARG A 180 3.09 26.67 -18.30
C ARG A 180 4.04 26.78 -19.50
N VAL A 181 4.30 25.66 -20.17
CA VAL A 181 5.08 25.62 -21.41
C VAL A 181 4.33 26.33 -22.53
N GLU A 182 3.04 26.09 -22.72
CA GLU A 182 2.22 26.78 -23.71
C GLU A 182 2.21 28.30 -23.49
N ALA A 183 2.08 28.74 -22.24
CA ALA A 183 2.10 30.16 -21.91
C ALA A 183 3.46 30.83 -22.19
N SER A 184 4.57 30.10 -21.99
CA SER A 184 5.93 30.65 -22.11
C SER A 184 6.54 30.45 -23.51
N PHE A 185 6.16 29.37 -24.19
CA PHE A 185 6.69 28.91 -25.47
C PHE A 185 5.55 28.40 -26.36
N PRO A 186 4.63 29.27 -26.81
CA PRO A 186 3.47 28.86 -27.62
C PRO A 186 3.89 28.15 -28.91
N ASN A 187 5.07 28.47 -29.46
CA ASN A 187 5.59 27.85 -30.66
C ASN A 187 6.12 26.41 -30.47
N ALA A 188 6.35 25.96 -29.22
CA ALA A 188 6.86 24.63 -28.92
C ALA A 188 5.75 23.56 -28.88
N THR A 189 4.49 23.97 -28.75
CA THR A 189 3.32 23.09 -28.66
C THR A 189 2.56 22.94 -29.99
N ILE A 190 2.85 23.77 -31.00
CA ILE A 190 2.05 23.87 -32.25
C ILE A 190 2.52 22.93 -33.37
N SER A 191 3.80 22.52 -33.44
CA SER A 191 4.23 21.53 -34.44
C SER A 191 5.31 20.57 -33.92
N GLU A 192 5.18 19.30 -34.28
CA GLU A 192 6.09 18.22 -33.92
C GLU A 192 7.53 18.50 -34.41
N GLU A 193 7.68 19.08 -35.61
CA GLU A 193 8.97 19.48 -36.17
C GLU A 193 9.65 20.60 -35.37
N ARG A 194 8.90 21.60 -34.89
CA ARG A 194 9.46 22.67 -34.04
C ARG A 194 9.76 22.17 -32.64
N ARG A 195 8.97 21.24 -32.12
CA ARG A 195 9.25 20.56 -30.85
C ARG A 195 10.59 19.82 -30.92
N ILE A 196 10.85 19.07 -32.00
CA ILE A 196 12.13 18.41 -32.25
C ILE A 196 13.28 19.41 -32.36
N TYR A 197 13.06 20.59 -32.96
CA TYR A 197 14.07 21.65 -33.04
C TYR A 197 14.46 22.18 -31.66
N TYR A 198 13.50 22.44 -30.78
CA TYR A 198 13.77 22.86 -29.39
C TYR A 198 14.40 21.74 -28.54
N ILE A 199 14.01 20.48 -28.77
CA ILE A 199 14.63 19.33 -28.10
C ILE A 199 16.09 19.16 -28.55
N ARG A 200 16.39 19.33 -29.84
CA ARG A 200 17.76 19.20 -30.39
C ARG A 200 18.68 20.36 -30.03
N SER A 201 18.14 21.55 -29.77
CA SER A 201 18.94 22.69 -29.32
C SER A 201 19.30 22.61 -27.83
N LEU A 202 18.66 21.72 -27.07
CA LEU A 202 19.02 21.44 -25.69
C LEU A 202 20.19 20.43 -25.64
N PRO A 203 21.21 20.66 -24.79
CA PRO A 203 22.35 19.76 -24.64
C PRO A 203 21.96 18.50 -23.83
N LEU A 204 20.98 17.73 -24.31
CA LEU A 204 20.47 16.53 -23.66
C LEU A 204 20.55 15.35 -24.64
N ARG A 205 21.18 14.25 -24.22
CA ARG A 205 21.20 13.00 -24.98
C ARG A 205 20.21 12.02 -24.35
N TYR A 206 19.16 11.74 -25.10
CA TYR A 206 18.19 10.69 -24.79
C TYR A 206 18.87 9.31 -24.77
N VAL A 207 18.64 8.53 -23.72
CA VAL A 207 18.94 7.09 -23.75
C VAL A 207 17.76 6.41 -24.42
N GLY A 208 17.83 6.26 -25.74
CA GLY A 208 16.89 5.41 -26.45
C GLY A 208 17.05 3.98 -25.94
N HIS A 209 15.94 3.36 -25.52
CA HIS A 209 15.90 1.91 -25.42
C HIS A 209 16.06 1.35 -26.83
N ALA A 210 17.18 0.68 -27.10
CA ALA A 210 17.16 -0.39 -28.09
C ALA A 210 16.21 -1.47 -27.55
N ASN A 211 15.29 -1.90 -28.42
CA ASN A 211 14.20 -2.85 -28.15
C ASN A 211 14.59 -4.03 -27.27
#